data_AF-A0A9X1S3I9-F1
#
_entry.id   AF-A0A9X1S3I9-F1
#
_cell.length_a   1.000
_cell.length_b   1.000
_cell.length_c   1.000
_cell.angle_alpha   90.00
_cell.angle_beta   90.00
_cell.angle_gamma   90.00
#
_symmetry.space_group_name_H-M   'P 1'
#
loop_
_entity.id
_entity.type
_entity.pdbx_description
1 polymer ?
#
loop_
_entity_poly.entity_id
_entity_poly.type
_entity_poly.pdbx_seq_one_letter_code
_entity_poly.pdbx_strand_id
1 'polypeptide(L)'
;MSTETNAGPTHVAAGFSLPEPKFDAEGRSIEPKYIHHVNFPTTNVDRTVEWYTKVFGLKRVMPKSNTRVVLMTKGRFDMHFTPVEEMDRMAPYHFAVEVEDWDGFLGHLDSLGIRHTRTVERPENQSKFCYIHDPDHTMIELVFHGRRPA
;
A
#
# COMPACT_ATOMS: atom_id res chain seq x y z
N MET A 1 36.41 21.91 -21.42
CA MET A 1 35.65 22.77 -20.48
C MET A 1 34.30 22.98 -21.16
N SER A 2 33.20 22.41 -20.68
CA SER A 2 32.56 22.76 -19.42
C SER A 2 31.89 21.53 -18.78
N THR A 3 32.16 21.28 -17.51
CA THR A 3 31.39 20.35 -16.68
C THR A 3 30.15 21.06 -16.18
N GLU A 4 28.96 20.65 -16.63
CA GLU A 4 27.71 21.08 -16.01
C GLU A 4 27.65 20.52 -14.59
N THR A 5 27.77 21.42 -13.62
CA THR A 5 27.57 21.12 -12.20
C THR A 5 26.08 20.91 -11.97
N ASN A 6 25.70 19.66 -11.71
CA ASN A 6 24.35 19.26 -11.32
C ASN A 6 24.01 19.96 -9.99
N ALA A 7 23.16 21.00 -10.04
CA ALA A 7 22.68 21.67 -8.84
C ALA A 7 21.75 20.71 -8.10
N GLY A 8 22.15 20.27 -6.90
CA GLY A 8 21.32 19.46 -6.02
C GLY A 8 19.99 20.17 -5.68
N PRO A 9 19.00 19.43 -5.17
CA PRO A 9 17.67 19.97 -4.92
C PRO A 9 17.75 21.18 -3.96
N THR A 10 17.14 22.27 -4.39
CA THR A 10 16.95 23.49 -3.60
C THR A 10 16.21 23.15 -2.32
N HIS A 11 16.80 23.48 -1.17
CA HIS A 11 16.18 23.31 0.14
C HIS A 11 14.81 24.00 0.16
N VAL A 12 13.80 23.27 0.63
CA VAL A 12 12.44 23.80 0.85
C VAL A 12 12.54 25.03 1.75
N ALA A 13 11.90 26.12 1.36
CA ALA A 13 11.93 27.39 2.08
C ALA A 13 11.52 27.21 3.55
N ALA A 14 12.35 27.72 4.46
CA ALA A 14 12.01 27.79 5.88
C ALA A 14 10.82 28.76 6.06
N GLY A 15 9.71 28.28 6.65
CA GLY A 15 8.61 29.17 7.05
C GLY A 15 7.17 28.66 6.89
N PHE A 16 6.92 27.41 6.49
CA PHE A 16 5.55 26.89 6.48
C PHE A 16 5.10 26.55 7.92
N SER A 17 4.18 27.35 8.48
CA SER A 17 3.40 26.95 9.65
C SER A 17 1.93 26.81 9.26
N LEU A 18 1.27 25.78 9.78
CA LEU A 18 -0.18 25.66 9.68
C LEU A 18 -0.82 26.72 10.60
N PRO A 19 -1.80 27.50 10.13
CA PRO A 19 -2.51 28.44 11.00
C PRO A 19 -3.33 27.70 12.09
N GLU A 20 -3.50 28.34 13.25
CA GLU A 20 -4.38 27.87 14.33
C GLU A 20 -5.88 28.00 13.96
N PRO A 21 -6.80 27.14 14.46
CA PRO A 21 -6.59 25.98 15.34
C PRO A 21 -6.56 24.66 14.56
N LYS A 22 -5.74 23.72 15.04
CA LYS A 22 -5.57 22.37 14.46
C LYS A 22 -6.79 21.48 14.61
N PHE A 23 -7.72 21.86 15.48
CA PHE A 23 -8.92 21.10 15.79
C PHE A 23 -10.13 22.01 15.71
N ASP A 24 -11.24 21.48 15.19
CA ASP A 24 -12.54 22.17 15.28
C ASP A 24 -13.17 22.05 16.67
N ALA A 25 -14.36 22.64 16.84
CA ALA A 25 -15.09 22.63 18.10
C ALA A 25 -15.49 21.22 18.56
N GLU A 26 -15.50 20.24 17.64
CA GLU A 26 -15.78 18.83 17.91
C GLU A 26 -14.51 18.00 18.13
N GLY A 27 -13.32 18.62 18.15
CA GLY A 27 -12.05 17.95 18.39
C GLY A 27 -11.50 17.17 17.19
N ARG A 28 -11.95 17.45 15.96
CA ARG A 28 -11.45 16.80 14.73
C ARG A 28 -10.22 17.54 14.20
N SER A 29 -9.15 16.80 13.92
CA SER A 29 -7.90 17.37 13.41
C SER A 29 -8.01 17.80 11.94
N ILE A 30 -7.35 18.90 11.59
CA ILE A 30 -7.09 19.30 10.20
C ILE A 30 -5.94 18.49 9.56
N GLU A 31 -5.18 17.77 10.37
CA GLU A 31 -4.06 16.95 9.90
C GLU A 31 -4.56 15.62 9.30
N PRO A 32 -3.95 15.11 8.21
CA PRO A 32 -4.30 13.81 7.65
C PRO A 32 -4.16 12.69 8.69
N LYS A 33 -5.23 11.90 8.88
CA LYS A 33 -5.25 10.84 9.89
C LYS A 33 -4.56 9.56 9.42
N TYR A 34 -4.83 9.14 8.19
CA TYR A 34 -4.31 7.90 7.58
C TYR A 34 -4.17 8.09 6.06
N ILE A 35 -3.30 7.29 5.44
CA ILE A 35 -3.39 7.06 4.00
C ILE A 35 -4.70 6.30 3.75
N HIS A 36 -5.61 6.89 2.99
CA HIS A 36 -6.92 6.28 2.76
C HIS A 36 -6.85 5.12 1.76
N HIS A 37 -6.17 5.33 0.63
CA HIS A 37 -6.02 4.36 -0.44
C HIS A 37 -4.84 4.69 -1.33
N VAL A 38 -4.45 3.70 -2.12
CA VAL A 38 -3.48 3.78 -3.22
C VAL A 38 -4.15 3.26 -4.49
N ASN A 39 -3.67 3.69 -5.65
CA ASN A 39 -4.18 3.24 -6.94
C ASN A 39 -3.07 2.55 -7.74
N PHE A 40 -3.28 1.29 -8.12
CA PHE A 40 -2.34 0.49 -8.90
C PHE A 40 -2.91 0.15 -10.29
N PRO A 41 -2.08 0.03 -11.32
CA PRO A 41 -2.53 -0.50 -12.60
C PRO A 41 -2.99 -1.96 -12.47
N THR A 42 -3.91 -2.39 -13.34
CA THR A 42 -4.23 -3.82 -13.51
C THR A 42 -4.49 -4.15 -14.96
N THR A 43 -3.99 -5.29 -15.43
CA THR A 43 -4.26 -5.76 -16.80
C THR A 43 -5.53 -6.59 -16.90
N ASN A 44 -6.04 -7.08 -15.77
CA ASN A 44 -7.23 -7.92 -15.74
C ASN A 44 -8.05 -7.69 -14.46
N VAL A 45 -9.18 -7.00 -14.63
CA VAL A 45 -10.09 -6.61 -13.53
C VAL A 45 -10.59 -7.81 -12.74
N ASP A 46 -11.07 -8.86 -13.41
CA ASP A 46 -11.72 -9.98 -12.73
C ASP A 46 -10.70 -10.83 -11.95
N ARG A 47 -9.52 -11.06 -12.54
CA ARG A 47 -8.40 -11.72 -11.88
C ARG A 47 -7.92 -10.96 -10.65
N THR A 48 -7.84 -9.63 -10.74
CA THR A 48 -7.46 -8.77 -9.62
C THR A 48 -8.51 -8.81 -8.52
N VAL A 49 -9.79 -8.67 -8.87
CA VAL A 49 -10.88 -8.74 -7.88
C VAL A 49 -10.90 -10.09 -7.18
N GLU A 50 -10.78 -11.18 -7.92
CA GLU A 50 -10.73 -12.53 -7.35
C GLU A 50 -9.53 -12.69 -6.41
N TRP A 51 -8.33 -12.30 -6.84
CA TRP A 51 -7.11 -12.46 -6.06
C TRP A 51 -7.14 -11.64 -4.77
N TYR A 52 -7.43 -10.33 -4.85
CA TYR A 52 -7.49 -9.47 -3.67
C TYR A 52 -8.64 -9.83 -2.72
N THR A 53 -9.71 -10.43 -3.24
CA THR A 53 -10.78 -11.01 -2.41
C THR A 53 -10.28 -12.26 -1.67
N LYS A 54 -9.61 -13.20 -2.33
CA LYS A 54 -9.13 -14.43 -1.71
C LYS A 54 -7.99 -14.20 -0.72
N VAL A 55 -7.04 -13.34 -1.07
CA VAL A 55 -5.81 -13.14 -0.28
C VAL A 55 -6.06 -12.25 0.93
N PHE A 56 -6.68 -11.10 0.73
CA PHE A 56 -6.85 -10.10 1.78
C PHE A 56 -8.30 -9.95 2.26
N GLY A 57 -9.25 -10.65 1.63
CA GLY A 57 -10.67 -10.52 1.96
C GLY A 57 -11.24 -9.15 1.62
N LEU A 58 -10.70 -8.46 0.60
CA LEU A 58 -11.28 -7.21 0.09
C LEU A 58 -12.60 -7.49 -0.63
N LYS A 59 -13.48 -6.51 -0.65
CA LYS A 59 -14.77 -6.58 -1.35
C LYS A 59 -14.82 -5.52 -2.44
N ARG A 60 -15.30 -5.89 -3.63
CA ARG A 60 -15.53 -4.94 -4.72
C ARG A 60 -16.68 -4.00 -4.37
N VAL A 61 -16.45 -2.71 -4.55
CA VAL A 61 -17.46 -1.65 -4.42
C VAL A 61 -17.92 -1.26 -5.81
N MET A 62 -19.23 -1.28 -6.03
CA MET A 62 -19.82 -0.81 -7.29
C MET A 62 -20.03 0.70 -7.21
N PRO A 63 -19.28 1.51 -7.99
CA PRO A 63 -19.44 2.95 -7.96
C PRO A 63 -20.81 3.36 -8.51
N LYS A 64 -21.36 4.45 -7.97
CA LYS A 64 -22.55 5.11 -8.54
C LYS A 64 -22.20 6.02 -9.74
N SER A 65 -20.91 6.29 -9.95
CA SER A 65 -20.38 7.07 -11.09
C SER A 65 -19.98 6.16 -12.25
N ASN A 66 -19.68 6.76 -13.40
CA ASN A 66 -19.21 6.07 -14.61
C ASN A 66 -17.68 5.76 -14.60
N THR A 67 -17.05 5.72 -13.43
CA THR A 67 -15.62 5.45 -13.33
C THR A 67 -15.28 4.04 -13.78
N ARG A 68 -14.15 3.91 -14.48
CA ARG A 68 -13.56 2.61 -14.85
C ARG A 68 -12.60 2.07 -13.79
N VAL A 69 -12.29 2.86 -12.76
CA VAL A 69 -11.44 2.44 -11.65
C VAL A 69 -12.16 1.34 -10.87
N VAL A 70 -11.46 0.25 -10.62
CA VAL A 70 -11.93 -0.83 -9.75
C VAL A 70 -11.75 -0.39 -8.31
N LEU A 71 -12.84 -0.34 -7.55
CA LEU A 71 -12.82 0.06 -6.15
C LEU A 71 -12.94 -1.19 -5.28
N MET A 72 -12.00 -1.41 -4.37
CA MET A 72 -12.03 -2.53 -3.43
C MET A 72 -11.81 -2.04 -2.00
N THR A 73 -12.54 -2.59 -1.04
CA THR A 73 -12.49 -2.16 0.37
C THR A 73 -12.30 -3.33 1.34
N LYS A 74 -11.54 -3.09 2.40
CA LYS A 74 -11.49 -3.93 3.61
C LYS A 74 -12.21 -3.27 4.80
N GLY A 75 -12.93 -2.17 4.56
CA GLY A 75 -13.61 -1.34 5.55
C GLY A 75 -12.66 -0.41 6.34
N ARG A 76 -11.43 -0.87 6.62
CA ARG A 76 -10.40 -0.08 7.30
C ARG A 76 -9.43 0.63 6.35
N PHE A 77 -9.31 0.12 5.14
CA PHE A 77 -8.52 0.70 4.06
C PHE A 77 -9.14 0.29 2.73
N ASP A 78 -8.86 1.10 1.70
CA ASP A 78 -9.33 0.88 0.34
C ASP A 78 -8.14 0.71 -0.61
N MET A 79 -8.36 -0.06 -1.67
CA MET A 79 -7.43 -0.22 -2.77
C MET A 79 -8.17 0.04 -4.08
N HIS A 80 -7.60 0.91 -4.90
CA HIS A 80 -8.11 1.22 -6.21
C HIS A 80 -7.23 0.60 -7.29
N PHE A 81 -7.83 0.19 -8.40
CA PHE A 81 -7.08 -0.28 -9.56
C PHE A 81 -7.53 0.38 -10.84
N THR A 82 -6.57 0.84 -11.63
CA THR A 82 -6.83 1.45 -12.94
C THR A 82 -6.57 0.41 -14.03
N PRO A 83 -7.59 0.00 -14.81
CA PRO A 83 -7.37 -0.92 -15.92
C PRO A 83 -6.42 -0.32 -16.96
N VAL A 84 -5.39 -1.09 -17.33
CA VAL A 84 -4.42 -0.76 -18.38
C VAL A 84 -4.31 -1.95 -19.34
N GLU A 85 -3.91 -1.69 -20.58
CA GLU A 85 -3.71 -2.75 -21.57
C GLU A 85 -2.41 -3.53 -21.31
N GLU A 86 -1.33 -2.80 -21.00
CA GLU A 86 -0.02 -3.35 -20.70
C GLU A 86 0.50 -2.78 -19.38
N MET A 87 1.29 -3.60 -18.68
CA MET A 87 1.88 -3.22 -17.39
C MET A 87 3.23 -2.54 -17.61
N ASP A 88 3.37 -1.30 -17.13
CA ASP A 88 4.66 -0.66 -16.99
C ASP A 88 5.47 -1.30 -15.86
N ARG A 89 6.80 -1.31 -15.97
CA ARG A 89 7.66 -1.84 -14.91
C ARG A 89 7.55 -0.97 -13.65
N MET A 90 6.83 -1.48 -12.64
CA MET A 90 6.60 -0.77 -11.37
C MET A 90 7.70 -0.99 -10.32
N ALA A 91 8.71 -1.83 -10.56
CA ALA A 91 9.78 -2.05 -9.58
C ALA A 91 10.66 -0.78 -9.40
N PRO A 92 11.03 -0.40 -8.17
CA PRO A 92 10.88 -1.11 -6.89
C PRO A 92 9.64 -0.67 -6.06
N TYR A 93 8.67 0.00 -6.66
CA TYR A 93 7.50 0.51 -5.95
C TYR A 93 6.61 -0.64 -5.45
N HIS A 94 6.21 -0.54 -4.18
CA HIS A 94 5.33 -1.50 -3.50
C HIS A 94 4.48 -0.77 -2.47
N PHE A 95 3.49 -1.47 -1.93
CA PHE A 95 2.78 -1.07 -0.72
C PHE A 95 2.91 -2.18 0.32
N ALA A 96 2.70 -1.83 1.58
CA ALA A 96 2.74 -2.77 2.69
C ALA A 96 1.34 -3.04 3.24
N VAL A 97 1.09 -4.30 3.60
CA VAL A 97 -0.09 -4.75 4.34
C VAL A 97 0.36 -5.30 5.67
N GLU A 98 -0.15 -4.72 6.75
CA GLU A 98 0.10 -5.22 8.09
C GLU A 98 -0.75 -6.46 8.40
N VAL A 99 -0.09 -7.46 8.97
CA VAL A 99 -0.65 -8.76 9.36
C VAL A 99 -0.39 -8.96 10.85
N GLU A 100 -1.44 -9.29 11.60
CA GLU A 100 -1.37 -9.50 13.06
C GLU A 100 -0.98 -10.95 13.42
N ASP A 101 -1.54 -11.95 12.73
CA ASP A 101 -1.18 -13.36 12.86
C ASP A 101 -0.27 -13.77 11.71
N TRP A 102 1.04 -13.61 11.92
CA TRP A 102 2.06 -13.83 10.89
C TRP A 102 2.03 -15.27 10.34
N ASP A 103 2.10 -16.26 11.23
CA ASP A 103 2.20 -17.66 10.82
C ASP A 103 0.87 -18.16 10.22
N GLY A 104 -0.27 -17.73 10.78
CA GLY A 104 -1.58 -18.03 10.22
C GLY A 104 -1.76 -17.44 8.82
N PHE A 105 -1.30 -16.22 8.56
CA PHE A 105 -1.39 -15.62 7.23
C PHE A 105 -0.44 -16.27 6.23
N LEU A 106 0.78 -16.66 6.63
CA LEU A 106 1.66 -17.43 5.73
C LEU A 106 1.04 -18.78 5.37
N GLY A 107 0.44 -19.48 6.34
CA GLY A 107 -0.31 -20.71 6.05
C GLY A 107 -1.50 -20.50 5.11
N HIS A 108 -2.19 -19.36 5.20
CA HIS A 108 -3.23 -18.96 4.24
C HIS A 108 -2.67 -18.79 2.83
N LEU A 109 -1.53 -18.11 2.67
CA LEU A 109 -0.86 -17.97 1.37
C LEU A 109 -0.46 -19.33 0.77
N ASP A 110 0.10 -20.22 1.59
CA ASP A 110 0.47 -21.57 1.18
C ASP A 110 -0.75 -22.35 0.67
N SER A 111 -1.89 -22.24 1.37
CA SER A 111 -3.14 -22.89 0.96
C SER A 111 -3.68 -22.40 -0.39
N LEU A 112 -3.33 -21.17 -0.77
CA LEU A 112 -3.67 -20.55 -2.05
C LEU A 112 -2.58 -20.75 -3.12
N GLY A 113 -1.45 -21.38 -2.79
CA GLY A 113 -0.31 -21.56 -3.68
C GLY A 113 0.45 -20.26 -3.99
N ILE A 114 0.37 -19.26 -3.12
CA ILE A 114 1.02 -17.97 -3.31
C ILE A 114 2.41 -17.99 -2.71
N ARG A 115 3.41 -17.80 -3.57
CA ARG A 115 4.81 -17.73 -3.14
C ARG A 115 5.10 -16.40 -2.46
N HIS A 116 5.82 -16.46 -1.35
CA HIS A 116 6.43 -15.31 -0.70
C HIS A 116 7.95 -15.45 -0.67
N THR A 117 8.67 -14.33 -0.55
CA THR A 117 10.11 -14.36 -0.27
C THR A 117 10.38 -14.91 1.13
N ARG A 118 11.65 -15.24 1.42
CA ARG A 118 12.05 -15.61 2.78
C ARG A 118 11.66 -14.51 3.78
N THR A 119 11.08 -14.92 4.90
CA THR A 119 10.82 -14.03 6.04
C THR A 119 12.13 -13.45 6.56
N VAL A 120 12.14 -12.13 6.73
CA VAL A 120 13.20 -11.39 7.40
C VAL A 120 12.65 -10.89 8.72
N GLU A 121 13.39 -11.15 9.80
CA GLU A 121 13.06 -10.64 11.12
C GLU A 121 14.04 -9.54 11.51
N ARG A 122 13.52 -8.48 12.14
CA ARG A 122 14.25 -7.31 12.62
C ARG A 122 14.47 -7.45 14.14
N PRO A 123 15.67 -7.82 14.60
CA PRO A 123 15.92 -8.10 16.02
C PRO A 123 15.62 -6.92 16.96
N GLU A 124 15.79 -5.69 16.46
CA GLU A 124 15.58 -4.45 17.22
C GLU A 124 14.15 -4.34 17.77
N ASN A 125 13.16 -4.81 17.02
CA ASN A 125 11.75 -4.60 17.36
C ASN A 125 10.88 -5.84 17.13
N GLN A 126 11.48 -7.01 16.83
CA GLN A 126 10.79 -8.27 16.57
C GLN A 126 9.77 -8.17 15.43
N SER A 127 9.91 -7.18 14.53
CA SER A 127 9.07 -7.08 13.35
C SER A 127 9.52 -8.08 12.30
N LYS A 128 8.56 -8.60 11.53
CA LYS A 128 8.83 -9.52 10.43
C LYS A 128 8.33 -8.89 9.13
N PHE A 129 9.00 -9.19 8.04
CA PHE A 129 8.49 -8.87 6.72
C PHE A 129 8.88 -9.91 5.67
N CYS A 130 8.09 -9.98 4.61
CA CYS A 130 8.40 -10.69 3.36
C CYS A 130 7.64 -10.03 2.22
N TYR A 131 7.91 -10.45 0.98
CA TYR A 131 7.22 -9.94 -0.19
C TYR A 131 6.42 -11.02 -0.90
N ILE A 132 5.23 -10.66 -1.36
CA ILE A 132 4.45 -11.43 -2.34
C ILE A 132 4.28 -10.60 -3.61
N HIS A 133 3.77 -11.25 -4.66
CA HIS A 133 3.39 -10.58 -5.89
C HIS A 133 1.94 -10.89 -6.21
N ASP A 134 1.21 -9.88 -6.65
CA ASP A 134 -0.13 -10.08 -7.21
C ASP A 134 -0.04 -10.60 -8.66
N PRO A 135 -1.18 -10.87 -9.33
CA PRO A 135 -1.20 -11.39 -10.70
C PRO A 135 -0.62 -10.47 -11.77
N ASP A 136 -0.50 -9.18 -11.47
CA ASP A 136 0.09 -8.16 -12.34
C ASP A 136 1.56 -7.88 -11.95
N HIS A 137 2.14 -8.70 -11.07
CA HIS A 137 3.49 -8.57 -10.52
C HIS A 137 3.74 -7.30 -9.70
N THR A 138 2.68 -6.68 -9.18
CA THR A 138 2.83 -5.66 -8.14
C THR A 138 3.47 -6.30 -6.92
N MET A 139 4.58 -5.75 -6.46
CA MET A 139 5.24 -6.20 -5.23
C MET A 139 4.45 -5.70 -4.03
N ILE A 140 4.22 -6.58 -3.05
CA ILE A 140 3.48 -6.27 -1.83
C ILE A 140 4.32 -6.73 -0.65
N GLU A 141 4.64 -5.81 0.26
CA GLU A 141 5.28 -6.14 1.52
C GLU A 141 4.21 -6.62 2.52
N LEU A 142 4.42 -7.78 3.11
CA LEU A 142 3.69 -8.20 4.30
C LEU A 142 4.53 -7.81 5.50
N VAL A 143 3.92 -7.13 6.46
CA VAL A 143 4.62 -6.67 7.67
C VAL A 143 3.88 -7.13 8.92
N PHE A 144 4.63 -7.63 9.90
CA PHE A 144 4.15 -7.84 11.26
C PHE A 144 4.98 -6.97 12.20
N HIS A 145 4.32 -6.30 13.13
CA HIS A 145 4.97 -5.49 14.14
C HIS A 145 4.97 -6.20 15.50
N GLY A 146 6.12 -6.76 15.90
CA GLY A 146 6.29 -7.31 17.25
C GLY A 146 6.27 -6.22 18.32
N ARG A 147 7.07 -5.18 18.12
CA ARG A 147 7.06 -3.94 18.90
C ARG A 147 7.06 -2.76 17.95
N ARG A 148 6.02 -1.94 17.99
CA ARG A 148 5.98 -0.71 17.20
C ARG A 148 7.07 0.25 17.72
N PRO A 149 7.85 0.88 16.84
CA PRO A 149 8.69 2.01 17.24
C PRO A 149 7.80 3.07 17.90
N ALA A 150 8.29 3.62 19.02
CA ALA A 150 7.63 4.74 19.70
C ALA A 150 7.67 6.02 18.85
#